data_AF-A0A9E5YTP1-F1
#
_entry.id   AF-A0A9E5YTP1-F1
#
_cell.length_a   1.000
_cell.length_b   1.000
_cell.length_c   1.000
_cell.angle_alpha   90.00
_cell.angle_beta   90.00
_cell.angle_gamma   90.00
#
_symmetry.space_group_name_H-M   'P 1'
#
loop_
_entity.id
_entity.type
_entity.pdbx_description
1 polymer ?
#
loop_
_entity_poly.entity_id
_entity_poly.type
_entity_poly.pdbx_seq_one_letter_code
_entity_poly.pdbx_strand_id
1 'polypeptide(L)'
;TGYHPCGTCRMGTDDMAVVDPETRVHGIDNLRVADSSLMPFITNGNLNAPTIMIGEKASDHILGIDPLAPSNAPVYKAEDWRENQRTGTLVRPLD
;
A
#
# COMPACT_ATOMS: atom_id res chain seq x y z
N THR A 1 9.56 -14.68 -10.35
CA THR A 1 9.68 -13.95 -9.06
C THR A 1 9.18 -12.53 -9.28
N GLY A 2 8.34 -11.99 -8.39
CA GLY A 2 7.76 -10.65 -8.57
C GLY A 2 8.69 -9.48 -8.21
N TYR A 3 9.86 -9.75 -7.63
CA TYR A 3 10.80 -8.73 -7.13
C TYR A 3 10.11 -7.66 -6.26
N HIS A 4 9.30 -8.13 -5.31
CA HIS A 4 8.56 -7.30 -4.36
C HIS A 4 9.13 -7.45 -2.93
N PRO A 5 10.40 -7.09 -2.67
CA PRO A 5 10.95 -7.12 -1.31
C PRO A 5 10.28 -6.04 -0.45
N CYS A 6 9.88 -6.39 0.78
CA CYS A 6 9.30 -5.50 1.76
C CYS A 6 9.55 -6.02 3.19
N GLY A 7 9.15 -5.27 4.22
CA GLY A 7 9.09 -5.74 5.61
C GLY A 7 10.41 -5.77 6.39
N THR A 8 11.52 -5.30 5.82
CA THR A 8 12.83 -5.25 6.51
C THR A 8 12.88 -4.20 7.63
N CYS A 9 11.98 -3.22 7.63
CA CYS A 9 11.79 -2.22 8.67
C CYS A 9 10.32 -2.18 9.10
N ARG A 10 9.72 -3.36 9.32
CA ARG A 10 8.28 -3.53 9.55
C ARG A 10 7.70 -2.54 10.56
N MET A 11 6.58 -1.92 10.18
CA MET A 11 5.71 -1.16 11.04
C MET A 11 4.92 -2.06 12.00
N GLY A 12 4.78 -1.63 13.25
CA GLY A 12 3.97 -2.35 14.24
C GLY A 12 3.87 -1.63 15.57
N THR A 13 3.25 -2.31 16.53
CA THR A 13 3.12 -1.85 17.93
C THR A 13 3.64 -2.90 18.92
N ASP A 14 4.30 -3.93 18.39
CA ASP A 14 4.89 -5.04 19.12
C ASP A 14 6.43 -4.90 19.18
N ASP A 15 7.07 -5.66 20.06
CA ASP A 15 8.52 -5.57 20.32
C ASP A 15 9.41 -5.90 19.10
N MET A 16 8.85 -6.54 18.06
CA MET A 16 9.57 -6.86 16.83
C MET A 16 9.39 -5.78 15.75
N ALA A 17 8.67 -4.69 16.02
CA ALA A 17 8.51 -3.58 15.10
C ALA A 17 9.78 -2.70 15.05
N VAL A 18 10.12 -2.20 13.87
CA VAL A 18 11.21 -1.23 13.68
C VAL A 18 10.68 0.20 13.72
N VAL A 19 9.46 0.41 13.20
CA VAL A 19 8.79 1.70 13.19
C VAL A 19 7.38 1.61 13.77
N ASP A 20 6.90 2.72 14.30
CA ASP A 20 5.53 2.87 14.79
C ASP A 20 4.53 3.21 13.66
N PRO A 21 3.22 3.29 13.95
CA PRO A 21 2.20 3.66 12.95
C PRO A 21 2.34 5.06 12.34
N GLU A 22 3.17 5.94 12.92
CA GLU A 22 3.49 7.27 12.39
C GLU A 22 4.81 7.27 11.60
N THR A 23 5.34 6.09 11.28
CA THR A 23 6.59 5.86 10.53
C THR A 23 7.87 6.24 11.28
N ARG A 24 7.80 6.51 12.59
CA ARG A 24 8.95 6.88 13.42
C ARG A 24 9.75 5.64 13.82
N VAL A 25 11.08 5.71 13.72
CA VAL A 25 11.95 4.62 14.17
C VAL A 25 11.96 4.55 15.69
N HIS A 26 11.73 3.36 16.25
CA HIS A 26 11.75 3.17 17.69
C HIS A 26 13.13 3.46 18.27
N GLY A 27 13.18 4.26 19.34
CA GLY A 27 14.41 4.59 20.07
C GLY A 27 15.34 5.60 19.37
N ILE A 28 14.94 6.15 18.21
CA ILE A 28 15.71 7.17 17.50
C ILE A 28 14.84 8.38 17.20
N ASP A 29 15.23 9.53 17.74
CA ASP A 29 14.53 10.78 17.48
C ASP A 29 14.75 11.27 16.05
N ASN A 30 13.72 11.90 15.48
CA ASN A 30 13.75 12.57 14.18
C ASN A 30 14.15 11.69 12.96
N LEU A 31 14.05 10.36 13.09
CA LEU A 31 14.24 9.43 11.98
C LEU A 31 12.92 8.72 11.62
N ARG A 32 12.64 8.65 10.32
CA ARG A 32 11.46 7.95 9.76
C ARG A 32 11.85 7.07 8.59
N VAL A 33 11.02 6.06 8.31
CA VAL A 33 11.13 5.19 7.13
C VAL A 33 9.86 5.32 6.29
N ALA A 34 10.01 5.65 5.01
CA ALA A 34 8.89 6.00 4.13
C ALA A 34 8.92 5.25 2.78
N ASP A 35 9.29 3.97 2.80
CA ASP A 35 9.32 3.09 1.61
C ASP A 35 8.77 1.69 1.92
N SER A 36 8.69 0.79 0.93
CA SER A 36 8.17 -0.58 1.11
C SER A 36 8.72 -1.39 2.29
N SER A 37 9.88 -1.05 2.85
CA SER A 37 10.44 -1.78 4.00
C SER A 37 9.53 -1.74 5.23
N LEU A 38 8.63 -0.74 5.38
CA LEU A 38 7.69 -0.72 6.50
C LEU A 38 6.57 -1.74 6.39
N MET A 39 6.25 -2.23 5.20
CA MET A 39 5.05 -3.04 4.97
C MET A 39 5.14 -4.35 5.75
N PRO A 40 4.21 -4.64 6.68
CA PRO A 40 4.26 -5.89 7.46
C PRO A 40 4.15 -7.15 6.62
N PHE A 41 3.44 -7.05 5.50
CA PHE A 41 3.25 -8.12 4.54
C PHE A 41 3.26 -7.54 3.13
N ILE A 42 3.66 -8.35 2.14
CA ILE A 42 3.59 -7.97 0.73
C ILE A 42 2.12 -7.72 0.37
N THR A 43 1.81 -6.56 -0.22
CA THR A 43 0.45 -6.27 -0.72
C THR A 43 0.08 -7.20 -1.86
N ASN A 44 -1.22 -7.51 -2.04
CA ASN A 44 -1.73 -8.30 -3.18
C ASN A 44 -1.65 -7.51 -4.51
N GLY A 45 -0.44 -7.23 -4.99
CA GLY A 45 -0.17 -6.41 -6.17
C GLY A 45 1.29 -5.94 -6.24
N ASN A 46 1.56 -5.05 -7.19
CA ASN A 46 2.87 -4.42 -7.35
C ASN A 46 3.14 -3.36 -6.28
N LEU A 47 4.37 -3.31 -5.78
CA LEU A 47 4.73 -2.42 -4.65
C LEU A 47 4.91 -0.95 -5.02
N ASN A 48 4.97 -0.58 -6.30
CA ASN A 48 5.23 0.80 -6.71
C ASN A 48 4.17 1.77 -6.17
N ALA A 49 2.89 1.51 -6.48
CA ALA A 49 1.79 2.34 -6.02
C ALA A 49 1.70 2.45 -4.48
N PRO A 50 1.74 1.35 -3.70
CA PRO A 50 1.69 1.48 -2.25
C PRO A 50 2.95 2.14 -1.67
N THR A 51 4.14 1.98 -2.29
CA THR A 51 5.36 2.72 -1.87
C THR A 51 5.18 4.23 -2.00
N ILE A 52 4.63 4.68 -3.13
CA ILE A 52 4.34 6.11 -3.35
C ILE A 52 3.34 6.60 -2.30
N MET A 53 2.25 5.85 -2.08
CA MET A 53 1.24 6.18 -1.07
C MET A 53 1.83 6.31 0.34
N ILE A 54 2.74 5.42 0.72
CA ILE A 54 3.48 5.49 1.99
C ILE A 54 4.30 6.77 2.08
N GLY A 55 5.01 7.14 1.01
CA GLY A 55 5.77 8.38 0.95
C GLY A 55 4.88 9.62 1.15
N GLU A 56 3.74 9.66 0.47
CA GLU A 56 2.75 10.73 0.63
C GLU A 56 2.22 10.78 2.07
N LYS A 57 1.84 9.63 2.64
CA LYS A 57 1.33 9.57 4.01
C LYS A 57 2.38 9.95 5.06
N ALA A 58 3.63 9.56 4.86
CA ALA A 58 4.73 9.97 5.72
C ALA A 58 4.97 11.49 5.64
N SER A 59 4.81 12.09 4.46
CA SER A 59 4.93 13.54 4.28
C SER A 59 3.87 14.31 5.08
N ASP A 60 2.62 13.82 5.10
CA ASP A 60 1.55 14.36 5.94
C ASP A 60 1.93 14.32 7.43
N HIS A 61 2.48 13.19 7.91
CA HIS A 61 2.93 13.06 9.29
C HIS A 61 4.10 14.01 9.64
N ILE A 62 5.00 14.26 8.69
CA ILE A 62 6.12 15.19 8.88
C ILE A 62 5.63 16.63 8.94
N LEU A 63 4.68 17.00 8.07
CA LEU A 63 4.17 18.36 7.95
C LEU A 63 3.00 18.67 8.91
N GLY A 64 2.43 17.66 9.56
CA GLY A 64 1.23 17.82 10.38
C GLY A 64 -0.02 18.15 9.56
N ILE A 65 -0.11 17.60 8.34
CA ILE A 65 -1.22 17.82 7.42
C ILE A 65 -2.24 16.69 7.56
N ASP A 66 -3.51 17.04 7.70
CA ASP A 66 -4.59 16.06 7.64
C ASP A 66 -4.79 15.56 6.20
N PRO A 67 -5.02 14.25 6.00
CA PRO A 67 -5.24 13.70 4.67
C PRO A 67 -6.49 14.31 4.04
N LEU A 68 -6.48 14.40 2.71
CA LEU A 68 -7.65 14.85 1.95
C LEU A 68 -8.87 13.98 2.22
N ALA A 69 -10.05 14.57 2.08
CA ALA A 69 -11.31 13.83 2.15
C ALA A 69 -11.34 12.69 1.10
N PRO A 70 -11.97 11.55 1.42
CA PRO A 70 -12.09 10.44 0.48
C PRO A 70 -12.71 10.89 -0.85
N SER A 71 -12.17 10.35 -1.95
CA SER A 71 -12.74 10.60 -3.28
C SER A 71 -14.11 9.94 -3.42
N ASN A 72 -15.11 10.71 -3.85
CA ASN A 72 -16.43 10.22 -4.24
C ASN A 72 -16.55 10.01 -5.76
N ALA A 73 -15.42 9.92 -6.47
CA ALA A 73 -15.42 9.69 -7.91
C ALA A 73 -16.12 8.35 -8.24
N PRO A 74 -16.94 8.30 -9.31
CA PRO A 74 -17.53 7.04 -9.73
C PRO A 74 -16.44 6.08 -10.16
N VAL A 75 -16.45 4.87 -9.59
CA VAL A 75 -15.61 3.76 -10.03
C VAL A 75 -16.45 2.79 -10.85
N TYR A 76 -15.85 2.23 -11.89
CA TYR A 76 -16.49 1.19 -12.66
C TYR A 76 -16.78 -0.04 -11.77
N LYS A 77 -18.01 -0.53 -11.82
CA LYS A 77 -18.43 -1.81 -11.22
C LYS A 77 -19.10 -2.61 -12.32
N ALA A 78 -18.54 -3.77 -12.65
CA ALA A 78 -19.19 -4.69 -13.59
C ALA A 78 -20.50 -5.20 -12.97
N GLU A 79 -21.57 -5.21 -13.75
CA GLU A 79 -22.92 -5.59 -13.29
C GLU A 79 -22.93 -7.03 -12.74
N ASP A 80 -22.30 -7.95 -13.46
CA ASP A 80 -22.28 -9.38 -13.15
C ASP A 80 -20.94 -9.85 -12.55
N TRP A 81 -20.20 -8.99 -11.83
CA TRP A 81 -18.85 -9.28 -11.35
C TRP A 81 -18.72 -10.57 -10.52
N ARG A 82 -19.81 -11.03 -9.89
CA ARG A 82 -19.84 -12.29 -9.11
C ARG A 82 -19.83 -13.53 -10.00
N GLU A 83 -20.47 -13.44 -11.16
CA GLU A 83 -20.67 -14.57 -12.08
C GLU A 83 -19.70 -14.51 -13.27
N ASN A 84 -19.18 -13.31 -13.60
CA ASN A 84 -18.37 -13.07 -14.77
C ASN A 84 -17.12 -12.25 -14.44
N GLN A 85 -15.94 -12.82 -14.70
CA GLN A 85 -14.66 -12.13 -14.52
C GLN A 85 -14.38 -11.11 -15.62
N ARG A 86 -15.02 -11.23 -16.80
CA ARG A 86 -14.78 -10.38 -17.97
C ARG A 86 -16.11 -10.04 -18.64
N THR A 87 -16.23 -8.82 -19.13
CA THR A 87 -17.45 -8.31 -19.80
C THR A 87 -17.52 -8.63 -21.29
N GLY A 88 -16.47 -9.21 -21.87
CA GLY A 88 -16.39 -9.54 -23.29
C GLY A 88 -16.27 -11.04 -23.55
N THR A 89 -16.65 -11.45 -24.75
CA THR A 89 -16.45 -12.82 -25.25
C THR A 89 -14.96 -13.12 -25.39
N LEU A 90 -14.54 -14.35 -25.07
CA LEU A 90 -13.17 -14.82 -25.29
C LEU A 90 -12.77 -14.57 -26.75
N VAL A 91 -11.76 -13.71 -26.95
CA VAL A 91 -11.28 -13.32 -28.28
C VAL A 91 -10.22 -14.30 -28.81
N ARG A 92 -9.62 -15.08 -27.92
CA ARG A 92 -8.64 -16.11 -28.27
C ARG A 92 -9.27 -17.49 -28.11
N PRO A 93 -9.24 -18.34 -29.16
CA PRO A 93 -9.62 -19.74 -29.04
C PRO A 93 -8.80 -20.42 -27.94
N LEU A 94 -9.43 -21.36 -27.23
CA LEU A 94 -8.72 -22.34 -26.42
C LEU A 94 -8.31 -23.47 -27.38
N ASP A 95 -7.17 -23.30 -28.04
CA ASP A 95 -6.45 -24.38 -28.71
C ASP A 95 -5.57 -25.15 -27.70
#